data_AF-A0A452ECW6-F1
#
_entry.id   AF-A0A452ECW6-F1
#
_cell.length_a   1.000
_cell.length_b   1.000
_cell.length_c   1.000
_cell.angle_alpha   90.00
_cell.angle_beta   90.00
_cell.angle_gamma   90.00
#
_symmetry.space_group_name_H-M   'P 1'
#
loop_
_entity.id
_entity.type
_entity.pdbx_description
1 polymer ?
#
loop_
_entity_poly.entity_id
_entity_poly.type
_entity_poly.pdbx_seq_one_letter_code
_entity_poly.pdbx_strand_id
1 'polypeptide(L)'
;MAAAPQAPGRGSVRKTRPPPVKTSLNNPYSICWGALDREDMHFILQTLEDRIQSLGLQKIEDRKRKKKQPPLKKQSGDTSSIDVDTGEDLKKEKPEGNAQVSGWTPADVRKQLAIGINEVTRALERNELLLALACKSAKPAIMTSHLVQLSVSRGVPACQVPRLSERLAPVLGLKCVLALGFKRNTTAFGEELRAILPRVPRLNVAWLQDALEDPRENLQTESLESQDEEILDTSFEDLSKPKRKLAEGQQAVVLKPLKIKKLIPNPNKIRKPPKSKRTASK
;
A
#
# COMPACT_ATOMS: atom_id res chain seq x y z
N MET A 1 15.32 -44.68 70.83
CA MET A 1 15.15 -44.71 69.35
C MET A 1 14.99 -43.26 68.89
N ALA A 2 16.09 -42.59 68.53
CA ALA A 2 16.05 -41.20 68.05
C ALA A 2 16.18 -41.19 66.52
N ALA A 3 15.22 -40.59 65.84
CA ALA A 3 15.16 -40.52 64.38
C ALA A 3 16.22 -39.56 63.82
N ALA A 4 16.87 -39.97 62.72
CA ALA A 4 17.90 -39.19 62.03
C ALA A 4 17.32 -37.91 61.39
N PRO A 5 18.07 -36.79 61.36
CA PRO A 5 17.61 -35.55 60.74
C PRO A 5 17.55 -35.69 59.21
N GLN A 6 16.39 -35.39 58.64
CA GLN A 6 16.20 -35.32 57.18
C GLN A 6 16.99 -34.14 56.60
N ALA A 7 17.79 -34.40 55.57
CA ALA A 7 18.48 -33.37 54.82
C ALA A 7 17.49 -32.49 54.04
N PRO A 8 17.69 -31.17 53.94
CA PRO A 8 16.83 -30.30 53.16
C PRO A 8 16.97 -30.62 51.67
N GLY A 9 15.87 -31.02 51.05
CA GLY A 9 15.78 -31.27 49.61
C GLY A 9 16.24 -30.05 48.82
N ARG A 10 17.43 -30.13 48.21
CA ARG A 10 17.91 -29.14 47.23
C ARG A 10 17.05 -29.20 45.98
N GLY A 11 15.93 -28.48 45.98
CA GLY A 11 15.20 -28.15 44.77
C GLY A 11 16.09 -27.33 43.84
N SER A 12 16.49 -27.91 42.71
CA SER A 12 17.22 -27.21 41.66
C SER A 12 16.31 -26.14 41.05
N VAL A 13 16.49 -24.88 41.49
CA VAL A 13 15.88 -23.72 40.83
C VAL A 13 16.48 -23.64 39.43
N ARG A 14 15.78 -24.20 38.44
CA ARG A 14 16.16 -24.07 37.03
C ARG A 14 16.14 -22.59 36.69
N LYS A 15 17.32 -21.96 36.61
CA LYS A 15 17.47 -20.59 36.12
C LYS A 15 16.78 -20.48 34.77
N THR A 16 15.73 -19.68 34.70
CA THR A 16 15.02 -19.35 33.46
C THR A 16 16.05 -18.80 32.47
N ARG A 17 16.18 -19.43 31.30
CA ARG A 17 17.10 -18.96 30.27
C ARG A 17 16.63 -17.57 29.81
N PRO A 18 17.52 -16.57 29.75
CA PRO A 18 17.14 -15.26 29.24
C PRO A 18 16.61 -15.41 27.81
N PRO A 19 15.57 -14.64 27.44
CA PRO A 19 14.97 -14.76 26.11
C PRO A 19 16.04 -14.50 25.03
N PRO A 20 16.10 -15.33 23.98
CA PRO A 20 17.08 -15.17 22.92
C PRO A 20 16.83 -13.85 22.17
N VAL A 21 17.74 -12.89 22.32
CA VAL A 21 17.66 -11.59 21.63
C VAL A 21 18.16 -11.75 20.19
N LYS A 22 17.26 -11.56 19.22
CA LYS A 22 17.59 -11.51 17.79
C LYS A 22 17.77 -10.05 17.38
N THR A 23 18.90 -9.75 16.76
CA THR A 23 19.13 -8.45 16.12
C THR A 23 18.55 -8.52 14.71
N SER A 24 17.53 -7.71 14.42
CA SER A 24 17.00 -7.53 13.06
C SER A 24 17.43 -6.17 12.52
N LEU A 25 17.72 -6.11 11.24
CA LEU A 25 17.85 -4.85 10.51
C LEU A 25 16.45 -4.43 10.10
N ASN A 26 15.85 -3.48 10.82
CA ASN A 26 14.56 -2.92 10.46
C ASN A 26 14.76 -1.73 9.50
N ASN A 27 13.82 -1.54 8.59
CA ASN A 27 13.83 -0.38 7.69
C ASN A 27 13.76 0.91 8.54
N PRO A 28 14.77 1.82 8.46
CA PRO A 28 14.78 3.05 9.24
C PRO A 28 13.72 4.05 8.78
N TYR A 29 13.15 3.85 7.60
CA TYR A 29 12.21 4.79 7.01
C TYR A 29 10.76 4.36 7.23
N SER A 30 9.98 5.27 7.80
CA SER A 30 8.54 5.11 7.97
C SER A 30 7.80 5.76 6.80
N ILE A 31 7.06 4.95 6.02
CA ILE A 31 6.15 5.45 5.00
C ILE A 31 4.86 5.87 5.71
N CYS A 32 4.65 7.17 5.85
CA CYS A 32 3.53 7.73 6.57
C CYS A 32 2.63 8.55 5.63
N TRP A 33 1.35 8.58 5.95
CA TRP A 33 0.40 9.50 5.32
C TRP A 33 0.63 10.92 5.83
N GLY A 34 0.39 11.91 4.97
CA GLY A 34 0.37 13.32 5.37
C GLY A 34 -0.72 13.59 6.42
N ALA A 35 -0.47 14.51 7.34
CA ALA A 35 -1.47 14.98 8.28
C ALA A 35 -2.49 15.85 7.53
N LEU A 36 -3.77 15.51 7.67
CA LEU A 36 -4.88 16.26 7.09
C LEU A 36 -5.68 16.88 8.23
N ASP A 37 -5.99 18.18 8.10
CA ASP A 37 -6.72 18.92 9.11
C ASP A 37 -8.18 18.49 9.21
N ARG A 38 -8.76 18.60 10.41
CA ARG A 38 -10.14 18.15 10.68
C ARG A 38 -11.15 18.83 9.77
N GLU A 39 -11.01 20.13 9.58
CA GLU A 39 -11.90 20.94 8.74
C GLU A 39 -11.83 20.49 7.28
N ASP A 40 -10.63 20.28 6.76
CA ASP A 40 -10.42 19.79 5.39
C ASP A 40 -10.92 18.36 5.21
N MET A 41 -10.75 17.49 6.21
CA MET A 41 -11.34 16.14 6.17
C MET A 41 -12.86 16.19 6.04
N HIS A 42 -13.52 17.07 6.80
CA HIS A 42 -14.96 17.24 6.77
C HIS A 42 -15.42 17.83 5.43
N PHE A 43 -14.72 18.86 4.95
CA PHE A 43 -14.96 19.47 3.65
C PHE A 43 -14.86 18.46 2.49
N ILE A 44 -13.80 17.65 2.46
CA ILE A 44 -13.59 16.62 1.43
C ILE A 44 -14.73 15.60 1.45
N LEU A 45 -15.09 15.09 2.64
CA LEU A 45 -16.13 14.09 2.77
C LEU A 45 -17.49 14.62 2.33
N GLN A 46 -17.87 15.82 2.79
CA GLN A 46 -19.14 16.43 2.48
C GLN A 46 -19.26 16.76 0.98
N THR A 47 -18.24 17.41 0.41
CA THR A 47 -18.23 17.77 -1.01
C THR A 47 -18.40 16.53 -1.90
N LEU A 48 -17.71 15.43 -1.57
CA LEU A 48 -17.83 14.19 -2.32
C LEU A 48 -19.17 13.48 -2.09
N GLU A 49 -19.67 13.49 -0.86
CA GLU A 49 -20.98 12.92 -0.51
C GLU A 49 -22.10 13.62 -1.31
N ASP A 50 -22.15 14.94 -1.27
CA ASP A 50 -23.13 15.76 -1.98
C ASP A 50 -23.04 15.54 -3.50
N ARG A 51 -21.82 15.50 -4.05
CA ARG A 51 -21.63 15.30 -5.49
C ARG A 51 -21.99 13.90 -5.97
N ILE A 52 -21.67 12.86 -5.20
CA ILE A 52 -22.04 11.48 -5.57
C ILE A 52 -23.57 11.33 -5.52
N GLN A 53 -24.23 11.95 -4.53
CA GLN A 53 -25.69 11.99 -4.45
C GLN A 53 -26.32 12.73 -5.64
N SER A 54 -25.80 13.92 -6.00
CA SER A 54 -26.32 14.70 -7.11
C SER A 54 -26.15 14.00 -8.46
N LEU A 55 -25.07 13.23 -8.64
CA LEU A 55 -24.83 12.43 -9.83
C LEU A 55 -25.64 11.11 -9.84
N GLY A 56 -26.28 10.76 -8.72
CA GLY A 56 -27.01 9.51 -8.57
C GLY A 56 -26.13 8.27 -8.72
N LEU A 57 -24.82 8.37 -8.43
CA LEU A 57 -23.89 7.27 -8.64
C LEU A 57 -24.10 6.19 -7.57
N GLN A 58 -24.77 5.11 -7.94
CA GLN A 58 -25.06 4.00 -7.05
C GLN A 58 -24.86 2.66 -7.76
N LYS A 59 -24.33 1.69 -7.01
CA LYS A 59 -24.31 0.29 -7.41
C LYS A 59 -25.61 -0.38 -6.95
N ILE A 60 -26.45 -0.77 -7.90
CA ILE A 60 -27.67 -1.52 -7.64
C ILE A 60 -27.34 -3.01 -7.76
N GLU A 61 -27.37 -3.73 -6.63
CA GLU A 61 -27.18 -5.19 -6.63
C GLU A 61 -28.54 -5.92 -6.67
N ASP A 62 -28.71 -6.79 -7.67
CA ASP A 62 -29.85 -7.70 -7.75
C ASP A 62 -29.80 -8.72 -6.61
N ARG A 63 -30.54 -8.45 -5.53
CA ARG A 63 -30.68 -9.38 -4.39
C ARG A 63 -31.23 -10.75 -4.83
N LYS A 64 -31.98 -10.81 -5.94
CA LYS A 64 -32.57 -12.05 -6.49
C LYS A 64 -31.53 -13.04 -7.07
N ARG A 65 -30.39 -12.57 -7.57
CA ARG A 65 -29.35 -13.45 -8.15
C ARG A 65 -28.50 -14.18 -7.10
N LYS A 66 -28.48 -13.69 -5.85
CA LYS A 66 -27.71 -14.32 -4.75
C LYS A 66 -28.31 -15.65 -4.25
N LYS A 67 -29.51 -16.04 -4.69
CA LYS A 67 -30.18 -17.30 -4.29
C LYS A 67 -29.93 -18.49 -5.23
N LYS A 68 -29.12 -18.36 -6.29
CA LYS A 68 -28.85 -19.43 -7.26
C LYS A 68 -27.42 -19.96 -7.19
N GLN A 69 -26.92 -20.25 -5.99
CA GLN A 69 -25.81 -21.20 -5.86
C GLN A 69 -26.44 -22.55 -5.53
N PRO A 70 -26.55 -23.49 -6.49
CA PRO A 70 -26.96 -24.84 -6.15
C PRO A 70 -25.91 -25.45 -5.19
N PRO A 71 -26.32 -26.17 -4.14
CA PRO A 71 -25.36 -26.88 -3.31
C PRO A 71 -24.60 -27.87 -4.20
N LEU A 72 -23.27 -27.81 -4.16
CA LEU A 72 -22.39 -28.81 -4.75
C LEU A 72 -22.75 -30.19 -4.17
N LYS A 73 -23.60 -30.94 -4.87
CA LYS A 73 -23.75 -32.37 -4.67
C LYS A 73 -22.42 -33.00 -5.07
N LYS A 74 -21.70 -33.55 -4.09
CA LYS A 74 -20.68 -34.59 -4.34
C LYS A 74 -21.37 -35.69 -5.17
N GLN A 75 -20.96 -35.85 -6.42
CA GLN A 75 -21.29 -37.04 -7.20
C GLN A 75 -19.99 -37.78 -7.50
N SER A 76 -19.81 -38.84 -6.74
CA SER A 76 -19.02 -40.01 -7.10
C SER A 76 -19.67 -40.73 -8.28
N GLY A 77 -18.85 -41.31 -9.16
CA GLY A 77 -19.19 -42.50 -9.92
C GLY A 77 -19.93 -42.27 -11.25
N ASP A 78 -19.14 -42.27 -12.32
CA ASP A 78 -19.24 -43.24 -13.42
C ASP A 78 -20.62 -43.48 -14.07
N THR A 79 -20.83 -43.00 -15.30
CA THR A 79 -21.16 -43.80 -16.50
C THR A 79 -21.61 -42.91 -17.67
N SER A 80 -21.26 -43.39 -18.85
CA SER A 80 -21.40 -42.84 -20.20
C SER A 80 -22.76 -43.06 -20.86
N SER A 81 -23.22 -42.09 -21.66
CA SER A 81 -23.97 -42.23 -22.94
C SER A 81 -24.27 -40.80 -23.46
N ILE A 82 -23.83 -40.36 -24.65
CA ILE A 82 -24.22 -40.66 -26.04
C ILE A 82 -25.64 -40.15 -26.41
N ASP A 83 -25.66 -39.43 -27.55
CA ASP A 83 -26.76 -38.94 -28.42
C ASP A 83 -27.43 -37.60 -28.06
N VAL A 84 -27.54 -36.55 -28.90
CA VAL A 84 -27.70 -36.27 -30.36
C VAL A 84 -29.05 -35.58 -30.58
N ASP A 85 -28.97 -34.46 -31.30
CA ASP A 85 -29.98 -33.79 -32.15
C ASP A 85 -30.95 -32.70 -31.62
N THR A 86 -30.76 -31.52 -32.23
CA THR A 86 -31.69 -30.64 -32.94
C THR A 86 -33.09 -30.34 -32.39
N GLY A 87 -33.38 -29.05 -32.27
CA GLY A 87 -34.73 -28.51 -32.17
C GLY A 87 -34.72 -27.00 -32.06
N GLU A 88 -34.90 -26.32 -33.20
CA GLU A 88 -35.17 -24.89 -33.28
C GLU A 88 -36.46 -24.52 -32.54
N ASP A 89 -36.52 -23.22 -32.23
CA ASP A 89 -37.69 -22.36 -32.38
C ASP A 89 -38.45 -21.91 -31.13
N LEU A 90 -39.02 -20.70 -31.31
CA LEU A 90 -39.94 -19.95 -30.47
C LEU A 90 -39.33 -18.89 -29.54
N LYS A 91 -39.10 -17.73 -30.18
CA LYS A 91 -39.41 -16.40 -29.66
C LYS A 91 -40.55 -16.46 -28.63
N LYS A 92 -40.22 -16.20 -27.38
CA LYS A 92 -41.16 -15.61 -26.41
C LYS A 92 -40.69 -14.20 -26.13
N GLU A 93 -41.19 -13.27 -26.93
CA GLU A 93 -41.36 -11.89 -26.46
C GLU A 93 -42.11 -11.95 -25.13
N LYS A 94 -41.49 -11.40 -24.10
CA LYS A 94 -42.13 -11.10 -22.82
C LYS A 94 -41.99 -9.61 -22.56
N PRO A 95 -43.02 -9.00 -21.97
CA PRO A 95 -43.28 -7.57 -22.06
C PRO A 95 -42.30 -6.76 -21.22
N GLU A 96 -42.13 -5.51 -21.66
CA GLU A 96 -41.48 -4.41 -20.95
C GLU A 96 -41.98 -4.33 -19.50
N GLY A 97 -41.10 -4.65 -18.57
CA GLY A 97 -41.36 -4.55 -17.14
C GLY A 97 -40.04 -4.36 -16.42
N ASN A 98 -39.63 -3.09 -16.23
CA ASN A 98 -38.57 -2.59 -15.35
C ASN A 98 -37.60 -3.67 -14.81
N ALA A 99 -36.81 -4.27 -15.69
CA ALA A 99 -35.66 -5.04 -15.28
C ALA A 99 -34.59 -4.02 -14.91
N GLN A 100 -34.56 -3.60 -13.65
CA GLN A 100 -33.43 -2.84 -13.10
C GLN A 100 -32.16 -3.63 -13.42
N VAL A 101 -31.40 -3.13 -14.39
CA VAL A 101 -30.18 -3.78 -14.85
C VAL A 101 -29.20 -3.76 -13.69
N SER A 102 -28.86 -4.92 -13.14
CA SER A 102 -27.86 -5.03 -12.08
C SER A 102 -26.55 -4.38 -12.53
N GLY A 103 -26.08 -3.37 -11.81
CA GLY A 103 -24.92 -2.62 -12.27
C GLY A 103 -24.71 -1.27 -11.60
N TRP A 104 -23.83 -0.50 -12.22
CA TRP A 104 -23.54 0.88 -11.84
C TRP A 104 -24.43 1.81 -12.66
N THR A 105 -25.10 2.72 -11.97
CA THR A 105 -25.90 3.78 -12.57
C THR A 105 -25.35 5.11 -12.06
N PRO A 106 -24.98 6.08 -12.92
CA PRO A 106 -24.73 5.99 -14.35
C PRO A 106 -23.35 5.36 -14.68
N ALA A 107 -23.29 4.57 -15.76
CA ALA A 107 -22.08 3.82 -16.14
C ALA A 107 -20.90 4.71 -16.57
N ASP A 108 -21.16 5.88 -17.15
CA ASP A 108 -20.11 6.76 -17.65
C ASP A 108 -19.36 7.47 -16.52
N VAL A 109 -20.08 7.88 -15.47
CA VAL A 109 -19.47 8.43 -14.25
C VAL A 109 -18.63 7.36 -13.56
N ARG A 110 -19.10 6.10 -13.53
CA ARG A 110 -18.33 5.00 -12.93
C ARG A 110 -16.96 4.79 -13.58
N LYS A 111 -16.82 4.99 -14.89
CA LYS A 111 -15.53 4.84 -15.61
C LYS A 111 -14.48 5.86 -15.17
N GLN A 112 -14.91 7.01 -14.65
CA GLN A 112 -14.07 8.11 -14.17
C GLN A 112 -13.53 7.86 -12.75
N LEU A 113 -14.07 6.88 -12.03
CA LEU A 113 -13.62 6.50 -10.69
C LEU A 113 -12.87 5.17 -10.69
N ALA A 114 -11.93 5.05 -9.77
CA ALA A 114 -11.31 3.80 -9.35
C ALA A 114 -11.76 3.50 -7.91
N ILE A 115 -12.47 2.39 -7.70
CA ILE A 115 -13.04 2.07 -6.38
C ILE A 115 -12.36 0.81 -5.84
N GLY A 116 -11.81 0.92 -4.63
CA GLY A 116 -11.08 -0.14 -3.97
C GLY A 116 -9.59 -0.13 -4.28
N ILE A 117 -8.82 -0.80 -3.41
CA ILE A 117 -7.36 -0.75 -3.42
C ILE A 117 -6.79 -1.23 -4.76
N ASN A 118 -7.28 -2.36 -5.27
CA ASN A 118 -6.78 -2.94 -6.52
C ASN A 118 -7.04 -2.09 -7.76
N GLU A 119 -8.16 -1.37 -7.81
CA GLU A 119 -8.43 -0.46 -8.93
C GLU A 119 -7.57 0.79 -8.83
N VAL A 120 -7.42 1.33 -7.63
CA VAL A 120 -6.58 2.51 -7.37
C VAL A 120 -5.11 2.20 -7.67
N THR A 121 -4.60 1.03 -7.26
CA THR A 121 -3.21 0.63 -7.57
C THR A 121 -3.00 0.51 -9.08
N ARG A 122 -3.87 -0.20 -9.80
CA ARG A 122 -3.78 -0.33 -11.27
C ARG A 122 -3.84 1.03 -11.97
N ALA A 123 -4.69 1.94 -11.48
CA ALA A 123 -4.80 3.27 -12.06
C ALA A 123 -3.57 4.15 -11.74
N LEU A 124 -2.96 4.03 -10.56
CA LEU A 124 -1.67 4.65 -10.23
C LEU A 124 -0.56 4.10 -11.12
N GLU A 125 -0.48 2.78 -11.30
CA GLU A 125 0.49 2.11 -12.17
C GLU A 125 0.41 2.57 -13.63
N ARG A 126 -0.79 2.93 -14.10
CA ARG A 126 -1.01 3.47 -15.46
C ARG A 126 -0.94 4.99 -15.55
N ASN A 127 -0.66 5.69 -14.45
CA ASN A 127 -0.64 7.15 -14.38
C ASN A 127 -1.99 7.79 -14.79
N GLU A 128 -3.10 7.11 -14.50
CA GLU A 128 -4.45 7.55 -14.89
C GLU A 128 -5.13 8.42 -13.82
N LEU A 129 -4.59 8.50 -12.60
CA LEU A 129 -5.22 9.22 -11.49
C LEU A 129 -4.80 10.69 -11.39
N LEU A 130 -5.75 11.51 -10.96
CA LEU A 130 -5.56 12.90 -10.55
C LEU A 130 -5.48 13.04 -9.02
N LEU A 131 -6.29 12.26 -8.29
CA LEU A 131 -6.33 12.26 -6.83
C LEU A 131 -6.58 10.82 -6.34
N ALA A 132 -5.91 10.42 -5.26
CA ALA A 132 -6.18 9.16 -4.56
C ALA A 132 -6.49 9.39 -3.08
N LEU A 133 -7.60 8.83 -2.61
CA LEU A 133 -8.05 8.88 -1.22
C LEU A 133 -8.01 7.47 -0.63
N ALA A 134 -7.38 7.33 0.53
CA ALA A 134 -7.38 6.07 1.29
C ALA A 134 -8.16 6.23 2.59
N CYS A 135 -8.90 5.20 2.99
CA CYS A 135 -9.60 5.19 4.27
C CYS A 135 -8.65 4.81 5.41
N LYS A 136 -8.73 5.52 6.54
CA LYS A 136 -7.99 5.16 7.77
C LYS A 136 -8.52 3.91 8.48
N SER A 137 -9.73 3.44 8.14
CA SER A 137 -10.35 2.26 8.77
C SER A 137 -9.82 0.91 8.26
N ALA A 138 -8.96 0.91 7.22
CA ALA A 138 -8.39 -0.31 6.66
C ALA A 138 -7.51 -1.05 7.68
N LYS A 139 -7.82 -2.33 7.93
CA LYS A 139 -7.03 -3.21 8.79
C LYS A 139 -6.65 -4.46 7.99
N PRO A 140 -5.34 -4.80 7.88
CA PRO A 140 -4.18 -4.09 8.41
C PRO A 140 -3.80 -2.82 7.62
N ALA A 141 -3.18 -1.84 8.28
CA ALA A 141 -2.79 -0.55 7.68
C ALA A 141 -1.82 -0.70 6.48
N ILE A 142 -1.08 -1.81 6.41
CA ILE A 142 -0.19 -2.13 5.28
C ILE A 142 -0.94 -2.26 3.95
N MET A 143 -2.25 -2.54 3.99
CA MET A 143 -3.09 -2.61 2.80
C MET A 143 -3.23 -1.27 2.07
N THR A 144 -3.01 -0.13 2.73
CA THR A 144 -3.08 1.19 2.10
C THR A 144 -1.72 1.88 2.06
N SER A 145 -0.76 1.47 2.90
CA SER A 145 0.59 2.05 2.96
C SER A 145 1.31 2.13 1.62
N HIS A 146 1.19 1.11 0.77
CA HIS A 146 1.84 1.08 -0.55
C HIS A 146 1.32 2.17 -1.51
N LEU A 147 0.10 2.68 -1.30
CA LEU A 147 -0.46 3.76 -2.12
C LEU A 147 0.35 5.05 -1.96
N VAL A 148 0.97 5.29 -0.79
CA VAL A 148 1.80 6.48 -0.55
C VAL A 148 2.99 6.50 -1.51
N GLN A 149 3.75 5.40 -1.56
CA GLN A 149 4.93 5.30 -2.43
C GLN A 149 4.55 5.38 -3.92
N LEU A 150 3.49 4.67 -4.32
CA LEU A 150 3.02 4.69 -5.71
C LEU A 150 2.57 6.09 -6.11
N SER A 151 1.86 6.80 -5.23
CA SER A 151 1.37 8.15 -5.51
C SER A 151 2.51 9.15 -5.67
N VAL A 152 3.50 9.11 -4.76
CA VAL A 152 4.70 9.97 -4.86
C VAL A 152 5.49 9.66 -6.13
N SER A 153 5.63 8.39 -6.52
CA SER A 153 6.36 8.01 -7.75
C SER A 153 5.74 8.56 -9.03
N ARG A 154 4.45 8.90 -9.01
CA ARG A 154 3.69 9.41 -10.17
C ARG A 154 3.28 10.88 -10.03
N GLY A 155 3.72 11.55 -8.97
CA GLY A 155 3.32 12.93 -8.67
C GLY A 155 1.82 13.09 -8.44
N VAL A 156 1.13 12.04 -8.00
CA VAL A 156 -0.31 12.09 -7.73
C VAL A 156 -0.52 12.48 -6.26
N PRO A 157 -1.29 13.54 -5.95
CA PRO A 157 -1.64 13.87 -4.58
C PRO A 157 -2.53 12.77 -4.01
N ALA A 158 -2.20 12.34 -2.79
CA ALA A 158 -2.99 11.36 -2.09
C ALA A 158 -3.04 11.63 -0.59
N CYS A 159 -4.20 11.39 0.01
CA CYS A 159 -4.37 11.56 1.45
C CYS A 159 -5.19 10.45 2.08
N GLN A 160 -5.02 10.33 3.39
CA GLN A 160 -5.78 9.42 4.20
C GLN A 160 -6.92 10.16 4.88
N VAL A 161 -8.15 9.76 4.58
CA VAL A 161 -9.36 10.34 5.16
C VAL A 161 -10.00 9.29 6.08
N PRO A 162 -10.14 9.54 7.40
CA PRO A 162 -10.89 8.65 8.27
C PRO A 162 -12.38 8.76 7.98
N ARG A 163 -13.13 7.69 8.26
CA ARG A 163 -14.59 7.61 8.02
C ARG A 163 -15.01 7.76 6.56
N LEU A 164 -14.06 7.72 5.60
CA LEU A 164 -14.34 7.70 4.17
C LEU A 164 -15.34 6.59 3.80
N SER A 165 -15.08 5.37 4.28
CA SER A 165 -15.97 4.24 4.04
C SER A 165 -17.34 4.39 4.72
N GLU A 166 -17.43 5.07 5.87
CA GLU A 166 -18.69 5.22 6.60
C GLU A 166 -19.64 6.19 5.87
N ARG A 167 -19.08 7.24 5.25
CA ARG A 167 -19.84 8.25 4.51
C ARG A 167 -20.11 7.85 3.07
N LEU A 168 -19.11 7.38 2.34
CA LEU A 168 -19.25 7.17 0.89
C LEU A 168 -19.81 5.79 0.53
N ALA A 169 -19.57 4.74 1.33
CA ALA A 169 -20.10 3.41 1.02
C ALA A 169 -21.64 3.36 0.94
N PRO A 170 -22.42 3.94 1.88
CA PRO A 170 -23.88 3.90 1.80
C PRO A 170 -24.39 4.63 0.54
N VAL A 171 -23.81 5.78 0.21
CA VAL A 171 -24.20 6.55 -0.98
C VAL A 171 -23.92 5.76 -2.27
N LEU A 172 -22.76 5.09 -2.35
CA LEU A 172 -22.38 4.29 -3.51
C LEU A 172 -23.10 2.94 -3.61
N GLY A 173 -23.92 2.55 -2.62
CA GLY A 173 -24.53 1.22 -2.57
C GLY A 173 -23.53 0.09 -2.31
N LEU A 174 -22.42 0.40 -1.65
CA LEU A 174 -21.34 -0.54 -1.33
C LEU A 174 -21.30 -0.88 0.16
N LYS A 175 -20.70 -2.02 0.51
CA LYS A 175 -20.46 -2.38 1.91
C LYS A 175 -19.34 -1.57 2.53
N CYS A 176 -18.26 -1.36 1.78
CA CYS A 176 -17.10 -0.62 2.24
C CYS A 176 -16.29 -0.06 1.05
N VAL A 177 -15.64 1.08 1.28
CA VAL A 177 -14.75 1.74 0.32
C VAL A 177 -13.45 2.08 1.05
N LEU A 178 -12.44 1.25 0.84
CA LEU A 178 -11.13 1.42 1.51
C LEU A 178 -10.20 2.37 0.75
N ALA A 179 -10.37 2.49 -0.55
CA ALA A 179 -9.63 3.42 -1.39
C ALA A 179 -10.54 3.92 -2.51
N LEU A 180 -10.34 5.17 -2.90
CA LEU A 180 -11.08 5.86 -3.95
C LEU A 180 -10.10 6.68 -4.78
N GLY A 181 -10.14 6.54 -6.10
CA GLY A 181 -9.30 7.31 -7.01
C GLY A 181 -10.16 8.01 -8.05
N PHE A 182 -9.76 9.23 -8.41
CA PHE A 182 -10.37 10.00 -9.49
C PHE A 182 -9.44 10.01 -10.68
N LYS A 183 -9.92 9.55 -11.84
CA LYS A 183 -9.12 9.53 -13.05
C LYS A 183 -8.98 10.92 -13.66
N ARG A 184 -7.91 11.16 -14.41
CA ARG A 184 -7.62 12.44 -15.08
C ARG A 184 -8.67 12.83 -16.12
N ASN A 185 -9.36 11.86 -16.72
CA ASN A 185 -10.45 12.10 -17.65
C ASN A 185 -11.80 12.37 -16.95
N THR A 186 -11.80 12.67 -15.65
CA THR A 186 -13.02 12.98 -14.93
C THR A 186 -13.53 14.37 -15.27
N THR A 187 -14.71 14.42 -15.87
CA THR A 187 -15.46 15.66 -16.13
C THR A 187 -16.50 15.90 -15.05
N ALA A 188 -17.05 14.83 -14.47
CA ALA A 188 -18.15 14.91 -13.51
C ALA A 188 -17.72 15.43 -12.13
N PHE A 189 -16.44 15.31 -11.76
CA PHE A 189 -15.88 15.72 -10.45
C PHE A 189 -14.87 16.88 -10.57
N GLY A 190 -14.81 17.55 -11.72
CA GLY A 190 -13.74 18.50 -12.02
C GLY A 190 -13.69 19.69 -11.06
N GLU A 191 -14.83 20.24 -10.68
CA GLU A 191 -14.92 21.42 -9.80
C GLU A 191 -14.59 21.06 -8.35
N GLU A 192 -15.12 19.94 -7.89
CA GLU A 192 -14.88 19.41 -6.54
C GLU A 192 -13.41 19.08 -6.35
N LEU A 193 -12.77 18.46 -7.34
CA LEU A 193 -11.35 18.15 -7.28
C LEU A 193 -10.47 19.40 -7.28
N ARG A 194 -10.83 20.44 -8.04
CA ARG A 194 -10.10 21.73 -7.97
C ARG A 194 -10.18 22.37 -6.58
N ALA A 195 -11.31 22.21 -5.89
CA ALA A 195 -11.47 22.71 -4.52
C ALA A 195 -10.74 21.86 -3.47
N ILE A 196 -10.65 20.54 -3.69
CA ILE A 196 -10.02 19.58 -2.77
C ILE A 196 -8.50 19.60 -2.89
N LEU A 197 -7.95 19.61 -4.12
CA LEU A 197 -6.52 19.44 -4.38
C LEU A 197 -5.61 20.37 -3.55
N PRO A 198 -5.90 21.68 -3.40
CA PRO A 198 -5.07 22.58 -2.59
C PRO A 198 -5.04 22.24 -1.10
N ARG A 199 -6.06 21.54 -0.58
CA ARG A 199 -6.19 21.14 0.83
C ARG A 199 -5.53 19.79 1.13
N VAL A 200 -5.10 19.07 0.10
CA VAL A 200 -4.50 17.74 0.25
C VAL A 200 -3.03 17.91 0.67
N PRO A 201 -2.60 17.31 1.79
CA PRO A 201 -1.23 17.42 2.24
C PRO A 201 -0.28 16.72 1.26
N ARG A 202 0.90 17.30 1.07
CA ARG A 202 1.97 16.67 0.29
C ARG A 202 2.45 15.40 0.98
N LEU A 203 2.65 14.35 0.19
CA LEU A 203 3.25 13.11 0.66
C LEU A 203 4.76 13.20 0.59
N ASN A 204 5.44 12.80 1.67
CA ASN A 204 6.90 12.80 1.74
C ASN A 204 7.43 11.37 1.89
N VAL A 205 8.27 10.95 0.94
CA VAL A 205 9.02 9.69 0.99
C VAL A 205 10.49 10.04 0.83
N ALA A 206 11.26 9.90 1.92
CA ALA A 206 12.62 10.43 2.05
C ALA A 206 13.60 10.03 0.93
N TRP A 207 13.43 8.86 0.32
CA TRP A 207 14.32 8.36 -0.74
C TRP A 207 13.80 8.66 -2.16
N LEU A 208 12.63 9.29 -2.32
CA LEU A 208 12.02 9.62 -3.62
C LEU A 208 11.94 11.13 -3.88
N GLN A 209 12.58 11.94 -3.04
CA GLN A 209 12.50 13.41 -3.07
C GLN A 209 13.16 14.03 -4.31
N ASP A 210 14.12 13.32 -4.93
CA ASP A 210 14.95 13.84 -6.04
C ASP A 210 14.16 14.11 -7.35
N ALA A 211 12.86 13.78 -7.42
CA ALA A 211 12.02 14.03 -8.60
C ALA A 211 11.09 15.26 -8.48
N LEU A 212 10.98 15.88 -7.29
CA LEU A 212 10.01 16.96 -7.03
C LEU A 212 10.65 18.32 -6.75
N GLU A 213 11.96 18.40 -6.61
CA GLU A 213 12.66 19.67 -6.63
C GLU A 213 12.80 20.14 -8.08
N ASP A 214 12.05 21.18 -8.41
CA ASP A 214 12.28 21.96 -9.63
C ASP A 214 13.75 22.42 -9.65
N PRO A 215 14.47 22.33 -10.79
CA PRO A 215 15.86 22.80 -10.92
C PRO A 215 16.06 24.32 -10.73
N ARG A 216 15.05 25.07 -10.28
CA ARG A 216 15.02 26.55 -10.37
C ARG A 216 15.22 27.29 -9.05
N GLU A 217 15.25 26.62 -7.89
CA GLU A 217 15.34 27.32 -6.59
C GLU A 217 16.65 27.13 -5.81
N ASN A 218 17.70 26.54 -6.42
CA ASN A 218 19.00 26.36 -5.74
C ASN A 218 20.16 27.18 -6.34
N LEU A 219 19.87 28.31 -7.00
CA LEU A 219 20.92 29.18 -7.56
C LEU A 219 21.27 30.42 -6.73
N GLN A 220 20.67 30.64 -5.56
CA GLN A 220 21.09 31.76 -4.72
C GLN A 220 21.06 31.39 -3.24
N THR A 221 22.22 31.59 -2.61
CA THR A 221 22.51 31.48 -1.17
C THR A 221 23.03 30.12 -0.72
N GLU A 222 24.30 29.84 -1.01
CA GLU A 222 25.33 29.58 0.01
C GLU A 222 26.70 29.80 -0.65
N SER A 223 27.08 31.08 -0.75
CA SER A 223 28.47 31.50 -0.88
C SER A 223 29.03 31.58 0.54
N LEU A 224 29.73 30.53 0.98
CA LEU A 224 30.69 30.65 2.07
C LEU A 224 31.77 29.56 1.93
N GLU A 225 32.88 30.05 1.37
CA GLU A 225 34.27 29.73 1.73
C GLU A 225 34.78 28.29 1.52
N SER A 226 35.62 28.24 0.49
CA SER A 226 36.67 27.29 0.15
C SER A 226 37.66 26.95 1.28
N GLN A 227 38.34 25.80 1.09
CA GLN A 227 39.53 25.23 1.77
C GLN A 227 39.14 24.24 2.89
N ASP A 228 39.39 22.92 2.81
CA ASP A 228 40.52 22.18 2.26
C ASP A 228 40.11 20.80 1.70
N GLU A 229 40.65 20.47 0.52
CA GLU A 229 40.74 19.13 -0.03
C GLU A 229 42.02 18.47 0.50
N GLU A 230 41.91 17.42 1.32
CA GLU A 230 43.01 16.46 1.52
C GLU A 230 42.56 15.06 1.06
N ILE A 231 43.15 14.71 -0.07
CA ILE A 231 43.12 13.45 -0.79
C ILE A 231 43.70 12.34 0.08
N LEU A 232 42.91 11.29 0.36
CA LEU A 232 43.48 9.96 0.63
C LEU A 232 42.73 8.89 -0.15
N ASP A 233 43.42 8.53 -1.23
CA ASP A 233 43.34 7.34 -2.06
C ASP A 233 43.20 6.05 -1.25
N THR A 234 42.17 5.24 -1.53
CA THR A 234 42.26 3.78 -1.46
C THR A 234 41.29 3.13 -2.45
N SER A 235 41.83 2.77 -3.61
CA SER A 235 41.54 1.62 -4.49
C SER A 235 40.40 0.66 -4.11
N PHE A 236 39.48 0.36 -5.05
CA PHE A 236 39.33 -1.01 -5.61
C PHE A 236 38.46 -1.05 -6.90
N GLU A 237 39.10 -1.60 -7.94
CA GLU A 237 38.70 -2.19 -9.23
C GLU A 237 37.33 -1.94 -9.92
N ASP A 238 37.49 -1.36 -11.11
CA ASP A 238 36.86 -1.58 -12.42
C ASP A 238 36.05 -2.88 -12.61
N LEU A 239 34.76 -2.74 -12.95
CA LEU A 239 34.02 -3.70 -13.77
C LEU A 239 33.27 -2.96 -14.89
N SER A 240 34.04 -2.59 -15.89
CA SER A 240 33.59 -2.16 -17.21
C SER A 240 32.87 -3.30 -17.98
N LYS A 241 31.58 -3.10 -18.29
CA LYS A 241 30.99 -3.01 -19.65
C LYS A 241 29.49 -3.37 -19.68
N PRO A 242 28.64 -2.57 -20.36
CA PRO A 242 27.23 -2.87 -20.56
C PRO A 242 26.98 -3.60 -21.89
N LYS A 243 26.06 -4.56 -21.90
CA LYS A 243 25.40 -5.04 -23.13
C LYS A 243 23.98 -5.51 -22.81
N ARG A 244 23.00 -4.65 -23.08
CA ARG A 244 21.69 -4.97 -23.69
C ARG A 244 20.88 -3.68 -23.85
N LYS A 245 20.43 -3.44 -25.08
CA LYS A 245 19.55 -2.31 -25.46
C LYS A 245 18.19 -2.52 -24.80
N LEU A 246 17.73 -1.56 -24.01
CA LEU A 246 16.32 -1.45 -23.59
C LEU A 246 15.80 -0.09 -24.05
N ALA A 247 14.65 -0.13 -24.69
CA ALA A 247 13.98 0.99 -25.31
C ALA A 247 13.62 2.10 -24.30
N GLU A 248 13.60 3.30 -24.86
CA GLU A 248 13.28 4.62 -24.31
C GLU A 248 12.05 4.63 -23.39
N GLY A 249 12.17 5.23 -22.20
CA GLY A 249 11.00 5.63 -21.39
C GLY A 249 11.00 5.30 -19.90
N GLN A 250 12.08 4.82 -19.28
CA GLN A 250 12.14 4.63 -17.83
C GLN A 250 13.28 5.45 -17.23
N GLN A 251 12.94 6.50 -16.49
CA GLN A 251 13.89 7.18 -15.62
C GLN A 251 14.42 6.17 -14.60
N ALA A 252 15.71 5.86 -14.72
CA ALA A 252 16.40 4.97 -13.79
C ALA A 252 16.49 5.66 -12.42
N VAL A 253 15.82 5.09 -11.42
CA VAL A 253 15.86 5.59 -10.04
C VAL A 253 17.26 5.33 -9.48
N VAL A 254 18.04 6.40 -9.30
CA VAL A 254 19.37 6.33 -8.68
C VAL A 254 19.19 6.25 -7.16
N LEU A 255 19.52 5.09 -6.58
CA LEU A 255 19.45 4.88 -5.14
C LEU A 255 20.73 5.38 -4.45
N LYS A 256 20.60 6.16 -3.37
CA LYS A 256 21.75 6.62 -2.57
C LYS A 256 22.31 5.47 -1.71
N PRO A 257 23.65 5.31 -1.61
CA PRO A 257 24.25 4.28 -0.78
C PRO A 257 24.02 4.56 0.72
N LEU A 258 23.62 3.53 1.48
CA LEU A 258 23.40 3.64 2.92
C LEU A 258 24.74 3.62 3.67
N LYS A 259 25.05 4.69 4.39
CA LYS A 259 26.20 4.76 5.32
C LYS A 259 25.76 4.36 6.74
N ILE A 260 26.33 3.28 7.27
CA ILE A 260 26.07 2.85 8.65
C ILE A 260 26.77 3.82 9.60
N LYS A 261 26.01 4.71 10.27
CA LYS A 261 26.57 5.72 11.18
C LYS A 261 27.11 5.15 12.49
N LYS A 262 26.46 4.12 13.05
CA LYS A 262 26.85 3.56 14.35
C LYS A 262 26.37 2.12 14.48
N LEU A 263 27.30 1.19 14.65
CA LEU A 263 27.01 -0.19 15.04
C LEU A 263 26.99 -0.25 16.57
N ILE A 264 25.80 -0.25 17.18
CA ILE A 264 25.66 -0.37 18.63
C ILE A 264 25.69 -1.87 18.98
N PRO A 265 26.74 -2.37 19.65
CA PRO A 265 26.79 -3.76 20.08
C PRO A 265 25.67 -4.01 21.10
N ASN A 266 24.97 -5.12 20.97
CA ASN A 266 23.93 -5.50 21.93
C ASN A 266 24.54 -5.61 23.35
N PRO A 267 24.11 -4.79 24.32
CA PRO A 267 24.71 -4.72 25.66
C PRO A 267 24.56 -6.02 26.45
N ASN A 268 23.58 -6.87 26.10
CA ASN A 268 23.32 -8.15 26.77
C ASN A 268 24.15 -9.31 26.22
N LYS A 269 25.04 -9.07 25.24
CA LYS A 269 25.88 -10.12 24.62
C LYS A 269 27.32 -10.00 25.12
N ILE A 270 27.65 -10.75 26.18
CA ILE A 270 29.04 -10.92 26.65
C ILE A 270 29.85 -11.60 25.54
N ARG A 271 30.80 -10.86 24.96
CA ARG A 271 31.75 -11.41 23.97
C ARG A 271 32.72 -12.34 24.71
N LYS A 272 32.83 -13.59 24.27
CA LYS A 272 33.90 -14.47 24.76
C LYS A 272 35.25 -13.86 24.34
N PRO A 273 36.25 -13.78 25.23
CA PRO A 273 37.57 -13.29 24.84
C PRO A 273 38.15 -14.19 23.73
N PRO A 274 38.91 -13.62 22.79
CA PRO A 274 39.57 -14.40 21.75
C PRO A 274 40.51 -15.42 22.40
N LYS A 275 40.49 -16.67 21.90
CA LYS A 275 41.40 -17.73 22.37
C LYS A 275 42.83 -17.29 22.13
N SER A 276 43.59 -16.99 23.19
CA SER A 276 45.03 -16.77 23.10
C SER A 276 45.70 -18.02 22.52
N LYS A 277 46.52 -17.84 21.49
CA LYS A 277 47.41 -18.89 20.96
C LYS A 277 48.23 -19.44 22.12
N ARG A 278 48.23 -20.77 22.29
CA ARG A 278 49.13 -21.48 23.23
C ARG A 278 50.57 -21.08 22.91
N THR A 279 51.26 -20.48 23.87
CA THR A 279 52.71 -20.40 23.87
C THR A 279 53.27 -21.81 23.97
N ALA A 280 54.07 -22.22 22.98
CA ALA A 280 54.91 -23.40 23.08
C ALA A 280 56.00 -23.10 24.12
N SER A 281 56.00 -23.83 25.24
CA SER A 281 57.11 -23.82 26.18
C SER A 281 58.28 -24.61 25.56
N LYS A 282 59.47 -24.00 25.62
CA LYS A 282 60.77 -24.64 25.37
C LYS A 282 61.07 -25.70 26.42
#